data_AF-A0A800IHG5-F1
#
_entry.id   AF-A0A800IHG5-F1
#
_cell.length_a   1.000
_cell.length_b   1.000
_cell.length_c   1.000
_cell.angle_alpha   90.00
_cell.angle_beta   90.00
_cell.angle_gamma   90.00
#
_symmetry.space_group_name_H-M   'P 1'
#
loop_
_entity.id
_entity.type
_entity.pdbx_description
1 polymer ?
#
loop_
_entity_poly.entity_id
_entity_poly.type
_entity_poly.pdbx_seq_one_letter_code
_entity_poly.pdbx_strand_id
1 'polypeptide(L)' 'MGVALAMNAGAKHLCLFHSEPAASDEQLEQIETSTRRYAHLHDKSYPLKISQACEGLEIDM' A
#
# COMPACT_ATOMS: atom_id res chain seq x y z
N MET A 1 -5.64 -3.55 7.96
CA MET A 1 -6.85 -4.12 7.31
C MET A 1 -7.20 -3.49 5.94
N GLY A 2 -6.47 -2.50 5.42
CA GLY A 2 -6.84 -1.84 4.15
C GLY A 2 -6.65 -2.67 2.87
N VAL A 3 -5.66 -3.57 2.83
CA VAL A 3 -5.30 -4.32 1.60
C VAL A 3 -6.39 -5.28 1.14
N ALA A 4 -6.90 -6.12 2.05
CA ALA A 4 -7.96 -7.07 1.74
C ALA A 4 -9.26 -6.37 1.30
N LEU A 5 -9.56 -5.20 1.90
CA LEU A 5 -10.68 -4.36 1.49
C LEU A 5 -10.49 -3.80 0.08
N ALA A 6 -9.31 -3.26 -0.23
CA ALA A 6 -8.99 -2.71 -1.55
C ALA A 6 -9.06 -3.79 -2.65
N MET A 7 -8.57 -5.00 -2.36
CA MET A 7 -8.66 -6.13 -3.29
C MET A 7 -10.10 -6.58 -3.50
N ASN A 8 -10.88 -6.75 -2.43
CA ASN A 8 -12.29 -7.12 -2.53
C ASN A 8 -13.12 -6.06 -3.26
N ALA A 9 -12.75 -4.78 -3.15
CA ALA A 9 -13.40 -3.68 -3.84
C ALA A 9 -12.99 -3.57 -5.32
N GLY A 10 -12.01 -4.35 -5.79
CA GLY A 10 -11.46 -4.20 -7.15
C GLY A 10 -10.75 -2.87 -7.36
N ALA A 11 -10.14 -2.30 -6.31
CA ALA A 11 -9.36 -1.07 -6.42
C ALA A 11 -8.04 -1.33 -7.15
N LYS A 12 -7.69 -0.51 -8.14
CA LYS A 12 -6.43 -0.67 -8.91
C LYS A 12 -5.21 -0.12 -8.17
N HIS A 13 -5.41 0.83 -7.26
CA HIS A 13 -4.35 1.49 -6.52
C HIS A 13 -4.77 1.72 -5.07
N LEU A 14 -3.95 1.25 -4.13
CA LEU A 14 -4.04 1.53 -2.70
C LEU A 14 -2.91 2.49 -2.30
N CYS A 15 -3.26 3.68 -1.82
CA CYS A 15 -2.31 4.59 -1.20
C CYS A 15 -2.42 4.46 0.33
N LEU A 16 -1.32 4.11 0.98
CA LEU A 16 -1.22 4.05 2.44
C LEU A 16 -0.91 5.46 2.95
N PHE A 17 -1.74 5.98 3.83
CA PHE A 17 -1.58 7.30 4.44
C PHE A 17 -1.72 7.20 5.95
N HIS A 18 -1.33 8.27 6.67
CA HIS A 18 -1.42 8.35 8.13
C HIS A 18 -0.48 7.38 8.87
N SER A 19 0.74 7.19 8.35
CA SER A 19 1.78 6.50 9.10
C SER A 19 2.03 7.19 10.42
N GLU A 20 2.32 6.42 11.48
CA GLU A 20 2.65 7.02 12.77
C GLU A 20 3.84 7.98 12.60
N PRO A 21 3.79 9.20 13.13
CA PRO A 21 4.84 10.20 12.94
C PRO A 21 6.19 9.79 13.56
N ALA A 22 6.19 8.77 14.42
CA ALA A 22 7.40 8.17 14.98
C ALA A 22 7.97 7.03 14.11
N ALA A 23 7.29 6.65 13.03
CA ALA A 23 7.78 5.62 12.12
C ALA A 23 8.94 6.17 11.30
N SER A 24 10.10 5.52 11.36
CA SER A 24 11.22 5.85 10.47
C SER A 24 10.92 5.39 9.04
N ASP A 25 11.60 5.98 8.05
CA ASP A 25 11.45 5.64 6.63
C ASP A 25 11.60 4.13 6.38
N GLU A 26 12.52 3.47 7.09
CA GLU A 26 12.73 2.01 7.05
C GLU A 26 11.49 1.23 7.50
N GLN A 27 10.77 1.72 8.51
CA GLN A 27 9.52 1.11 8.96
C GLN A 27 8.40 1.30 7.93
N LEU A 28 8.37 2.46 7.27
CA LEU A 28 7.42 2.73 6.18
C LEU A 28 7.67 1.80 4.98
N GLU A 29 8.93 1.65 4.56
CA GLU A 29 9.32 0.70 3.52
C GLU A 29 8.98 -0.74 3.90
N GLN A 30 9.16 -1.10 5.17
CA GLN A 30 8.84 -2.43 5.66
C GLN A 30 7.32 -2.70 5.62
N ILE A 31 6.51 -1.70 5.95
CA ILE A 31 5.05 -1.76 5.83
C ILE A 31 4.64 -1.88 4.36
N GLU A 32 5.19 -1.06 3.47
CA GLU A 32 4.92 -1.11 2.03
C GLU A 32 5.28 -2.47 1.43
N THR A 33 6.46 -2.98 1.75
CA THR A 33 6.96 -4.29 1.28
C THR A 33 6.10 -5.44 1.79
N SER A 34 5.74 -5.42 3.08
CA SER A 34 4.88 -6.44 3.68
C SER A 34 3.48 -6.42 3.06
N THR A 35 2.96 -5.23 2.79
CA THR A 35 1.65 -5.00 2.15
C THR A 35 1.65 -5.54 0.71
N ARG A 36 2.69 -5.25 -0.09
CA ARG A 36 2.86 -5.83 -1.44
C ARG A 36 2.95 -7.34 -1.41
N ARG A 37 3.71 -7.89 -0.47
CA ARG A 37 3.87 -9.34 -0.32
C ARG A 37 2.54 -10.00 0.04
N TYR A 38 1.76 -9.41 0.93
CA TYR A 38 0.43 -9.91 1.27
C TYR A 38 -0.51 -9.88 0.07
N ALA A 39 -0.55 -8.77 -0.69
CA ALA A 39 -1.37 -8.66 -1.90
C ALA A 39 -1.00 -9.73 -2.94
N HIS A 40 0.29 -9.96 -3.17
CA HIS A 40 0.77 -10.98 -4.10
C HIS A 40 0.43 -12.42 -3.66
N LEU A 41 0.40 -12.68 -2.34
CA LEU A 41 -0.01 -13.97 -1.81
C LEU A 41 -1.53 -14.18 -1.90
N HIS A 42 -2.31 -13.11 -1.77
CA HIS A 42 -3.76 -13.17 -1.78
C HIS A 42 -4.33 -13.37 -3.19
N ASP A 43 -3.80 -12.66 -4.19
CA ASP A 43 -4.17 -12.86 -5.59
C ASP A 43 -3.00 -12.49 -6.52
N LYS A 44 -2.38 -13.51 -7.13
CA LYS A 44 -1.27 -13.32 -8.08
C LYS A 44 -1.69 -12.67 -9.39
N SER A 45 -2.97 -12.74 -9.74
CA SER A 45 -3.53 -12.24 -10.99
C SER A 45 -3.99 -10.78 -10.91
N TYR A 46 -4.07 -10.23 -9.70
CA TYR A 46 -4.58 -8.90 -9.45
C TYR A 46 -3.44 -7.89 -9.18
N PRO A 47 -3.07 -7.04 -10.16
CA PRO A 47 -1.99 -6.07 -10.00
C PRO A 47 -2.46 -4.86 -9.20
N LEU A 48 -2.62 -5.01 -7.88
CA LEU A 48 -2.88 -3.89 -6.98
C LEU A 48 -1.60 -3.04 -6.85
N LYS A 49 -1.64 -1.80 -7.36
CA LYS A 49 -0.56 -0.83 -7.11
C LYS A 49 -0.64 -0.39 -5.65
N ILE A 50 0.49 -0.40 -4.94
CA ILE A 50 0.58 0.05 -3.55
C ILE A 50 1.60 1.18 -3.50
N SER A 51 1.20 2.33 -2.98
CA SER A 51 2.07 3.49 -2.75
C SER A 51 1.97 3.93 -1.30
N GLN A 52 3.08 4.44 -0.75
CA GLN A 52 3.12 5.07 0.55
C GLN A 52 3.07 6.59 0.37
N ALA A 53 2.11 7.25 1.01
CA ALA A 53 2.01 8.70 0.96
C ALA A 53 3.18 9.32 1.74
N CYS A 54 3.85 10.28 1.10
CA CYS A 54 4.84 11.16 1.69
C CYS A 54 4.47 12.62 1.39
N GLU A 55 5.08 13.57 2.12
CA GLU A 55 4.83 14.99 1.91
C GLU A 55 5.19 15.39 0.47
N GLY A 56 4.23 15.96 -0.26
CA GLY A 56 4.42 16.35 -1.66
C GLY A 56 4.26 15.22 -2.69
N LEU A 57 3.78 14.02 -2.30
CA LEU A 57 3.52 12.95 -3.26
C LEU A 57 2.35 13.31 -4.19
N GLU A 58 2.63 13.37 -5.50
CA GLU A 58 1.62 13.44 -6.55
C GLU A 58 1.39 12.06 -7.17
N ILE A 59 0.11 11.67 -7.31
CA ILE A 59 -0.28 10.41 -7.95
C ILE A 59 -1.09 10.76 -9.20
N ASP A 60 -0.51 10.48 -10.37
CA ASP A 60 -1.26 10.43 -11.62
C ASP A 60 -2.20 9.21 -11.62
N MET A 61 -3.48 9.45 -11.94
CA MET A 61 -4.53 8.42 -12.04
C MET A 61 -4.83 8.03 -13.48
#